data_AF-A0AA96KFL0-F1
#
_entry.id   AF-A0AA96KFL0-F1
#
_cell.length_a   1.000
_cell.length_b   1.000
_cell.length_c   1.000
_cell.angle_alpha   90.00
_cell.angle_beta   90.00
_cell.angle_gamma   90.00
#
_symmetry.space_group_name_H-M   'P 1'
#
loop_
_entity.id
_entity.type
_entity.pdbx_description
1 polymer ?
#
loop_
_entity_poly.entity_id
_entity_poly.type
_entity_poly.pdbx_seq_one_letter_code
_entity_poly.pdbx_strand_id
1 'polypeptide(L)'
;MSKYQVSKYIGLIVAVSGVLALGIVAAYSFKSPRYDAVFVLSFQVVIGWFLYYASIMKMANEDIGHKMYPASIGAALLYLAYALRWVSHIS
;
A
#
# COMPACT_ATOMS: atom_id res chain seq x y z
N MET A 1 6.98 7.60 -20.37
CA MET A 1 6.04 7.15 -19.32
C MET A 1 5.92 8.26 -18.29
N SER A 2 4.71 8.75 -18.03
CA SER A 2 4.49 9.86 -17.08
C SER A 2 4.75 9.41 -15.64
N LYS A 3 5.26 10.29 -14.77
CA LYS A 3 5.52 9.97 -13.34
C LYS A 3 4.26 9.43 -12.65
N TYR A 4 3.09 9.95 -13.01
CA TYR A 4 1.79 9.49 -12.50
C TYR A 4 1.42 8.08 -12.99
N GLN A 5 1.82 7.71 -14.20
CA GLN A 5 1.63 6.33 -14.69
C GLN A 5 2.48 5.36 -13.88
N VAL A 6 3.72 5.73 -13.55
CA VAL A 6 4.60 4.91 -12.69
C VAL A 6 3.96 4.72 -11.31
N SER A 7 3.53 5.80 -10.66
CA SER A 7 2.88 5.72 -9.34
C SER A 7 1.56 4.94 -9.38
N LYS A 8 0.80 5.01 -10.47
CA LYS A 8 -0.39 4.17 -10.68
C LYS A 8 -0.03 2.68 -10.63
N TYR A 9 0.96 2.25 -11.42
CA TYR A 9 1.36 0.84 -11.44
C TYR A 9 1.99 0.39 -10.11
N ILE A 10 2.80 1.24 -9.47
CA ILE A 10 3.36 0.95 -8.14
C ILE A 10 2.22 0.75 -7.13
N GLY A 11 1.24 1.66 -7.09
CA GLY A 11 0.09 1.54 -6.18
C GLY A 11 -0.68 0.24 -6.39
N LEU A 12 -0.93 -0.12 -7.65
CA LEU A 12 -1.59 -1.38 -8.00
C LEU A 12 -0.79 -2.61 -7.55
N ILE A 13 0.51 -2.65 -7.82
CA ILE A 13 1.39 -3.76 -7.42
C ILE A 13 1.42 -3.90 -5.90
N VAL A 14 1.55 -2.79 -5.17
CA VAL A 14 1.54 -2.77 -3.70
C VAL A 14 0.23 -3.30 -3.14
N ALA A 15 -0.91 -2.88 -3.72
CA ALA A 15 -2.23 -3.36 -3.30
C ALA A 15 -2.41 -4.86 -3.58
N VAL A 16 -2.13 -5.31 -4.79
CA VAL A 16 -2.30 -6.72 -5.20
C VAL A 16 -1.38 -7.64 -4.39
N SER A 17 -0.11 -7.25 -4.20
CA SER A 17 0.81 -8.02 -3.35
C SER A 17 0.35 -8.09 -1.89
N GLY A 18 -0.25 -7.02 -1.36
CA GLY A 18 -0.83 -7.01 -0.02
C GLY A 18 -2.01 -7.99 0.11
N VAL A 19 -2.91 -8.03 -0.88
CA VAL A 19 -4.04 -8.98 -0.91
C VAL A 19 -3.54 -10.43 -0.99
N LEU A 20 -2.56 -10.69 -1.86
CA LEU A 20 -1.96 -12.03 -1.98
C LEU A 20 -1.29 -12.46 -0.67
N ALA A 21 -0.53 -11.56 -0.05
CA ALA A 21 0.11 -11.83 1.23
C ALA A 21 -0.90 -12.09 2.35
N LEU A 22 -2.03 -11.36 2.40
CA LEU A 22 -3.12 -11.64 3.33
C LEU A 22 -3.71 -13.04 3.12
N GLY A 23 -3.90 -13.45 1.86
CA GLY A 23 -4.36 -14.80 1.54
C GLY A 23 -3.41 -15.89 2.05
N ILE A 24 -2.10 -15.67 1.88
CA ILE A 24 -1.06 -16.56 2.42
C ILE A 24 -1.12 -16.57 3.95
N VAL A 25 -1.09 -15.41 4.61
CA VAL A 25 -1.15 -15.31 6.08
C VAL A 25 -2.40 -15.99 6.63
N ALA A 26 -3.56 -15.81 6.01
CA ALA A 26 -4.80 -16.47 6.38
C ALA A 26 -4.71 -18.00 6.24
N ALA A 27 -4.09 -18.51 5.17
CA ALA A 27 -3.92 -19.95 4.95
C ALA A 27 -2.95 -20.61 5.95
N TYR A 28 -1.87 -19.93 6.33
CA TYR A 28 -0.83 -20.51 7.19
C TYR A 28 -0.99 -20.20 8.69
N SER A 29 -1.75 -19.19 9.09
CA SER A 29 -1.84 -18.74 10.50
C SER A 29 -2.95 -19.40 11.32
N PHE A 30 -3.54 -20.51 10.86
CA PHE A 30 -4.66 -21.18 11.53
C PHE A 30 -4.38 -21.61 12.98
N LYS A 31 -3.11 -21.86 13.34
CA LYS A 31 -2.71 -22.29 14.70
C LYS A 31 -2.18 -21.17 15.59
N SER A 32 -1.72 -20.05 15.03
CA SER A 32 -1.17 -18.92 15.78
C SER A 32 -1.38 -17.65 14.96
N PRO A 33 -2.48 -16.91 15.21
CA PRO A 33 -2.80 -15.72 14.42
C PRO A 33 -1.73 -14.64 14.61
N ARG A 34 -1.11 -14.20 13.51
CA ARG A 34 -0.21 -13.05 13.48
C ARG A 34 -0.99 -11.78 13.15
N TYR A 35 -1.70 -11.26 14.15
CA TYR A 35 -2.53 -10.06 14.01
C TYR A 35 -1.74 -8.83 13.59
N ASP A 36 -0.47 -8.74 13.99
CA ASP A 36 0.48 -7.72 13.56
C ASP A 36 0.75 -7.78 12.06
N ALA A 37 0.98 -8.97 11.49
CA ALA A 37 1.14 -9.17 10.06
C ALA A 37 -0.14 -8.84 9.29
N VAL A 38 -1.31 -9.25 9.80
CA VAL A 38 -2.61 -8.91 9.19
C VAL A 38 -2.81 -7.40 9.17
N PHE A 39 -2.49 -6.69 10.26
CA PHE A 39 -2.59 -5.24 10.35
C PHE A 39 -1.68 -4.54 9.33
N VAL A 40 -0.39 -4.92 9.29
CA VAL A 40 0.59 -4.35 8.35
C VAL A 40 0.14 -4.55 6.90
N LEU A 41 -0.25 -5.77 6.54
CA LEU A 41 -0.67 -6.10 5.18
C LEU A 41 -2.00 -5.43 4.79
N SER A 42 -2.92 -5.25 5.74
CA SER A 42 -4.16 -4.50 5.49
C SER A 42 -3.86 -3.04 5.16
N PHE A 43 -2.94 -2.42 5.90
CA PHE A 43 -2.46 -1.06 5.60
C PHE A 43 -1.75 -0.98 4.25
N GLN A 44 -0.99 -2.02 3.87
CA GLN A 44 -0.38 -2.11 2.54
C GLN A 44 -1.42 -1.98 1.43
N VAL A 45 -2.53 -2.73 1.54
CA VAL A 45 -3.61 -2.73 0.54
C VAL A 45 -4.23 -1.34 0.44
N VAL A 46 -4.56 -0.73 1.58
CA VAL A 46 -5.19 0.59 1.65
C VAL A 46 -4.29 1.65 1.00
N ILE A 47 -3.01 1.65 1.32
CA ILE A 47 -2.05 2.64 0.80
C ILE A 47 -1.79 2.44 -0.69
N GLY A 48 -1.63 1.18 -1.13
CA GLY A 48 -1.52 0.86 -2.55
C GLY A 48 -2.73 1.37 -3.33
N TRP A 49 -3.94 1.17 -2.80
CA TRP A 49 -5.15 1.67 -3.43
C TRP A 49 -5.26 3.18 -3.47
N PHE A 50 -4.94 3.86 -2.38
CA PHE A 50 -4.92 5.33 -2.36
C PHE A 50 -3.92 5.88 -3.38
N LEU A 51 -2.72 5.30 -3.46
CA LEU A 51 -1.71 5.74 -4.44
C LEU A 51 -2.19 5.51 -5.88
N TYR A 52 -2.81 4.36 -6.17
CA TYR A 52 -3.39 4.07 -7.48
C TYR A 52 -4.50 5.07 -7.84
N TYR A 53 -5.48 5.25 -6.95
CA TYR A 53 -6.62 6.12 -7.18
C TYR A 53 -6.20 7.59 -7.32
N ALA A 54 -5.35 8.07 -6.42
CA ALA A 54 -4.83 9.43 -6.49
C ALA A 54 -4.02 9.69 -7.77
N SER A 55 -3.30 8.68 -8.27
CA SER A 55 -2.59 8.76 -9.55
C SER A 55 -3.55 8.90 -10.74
N ILE A 56 -4.67 8.16 -10.74
CA ILE A 56 -5.70 8.27 -11.77
C ILE A 56 -6.35 9.65 -11.74
N MET A 57 -6.77 10.11 -10.56
CA MET A 57 -7.39 11.43 -10.40
C MET A 57 -6.44 12.56 -10.80
N LYS A 58 -5.15 12.42 -10.49
CA LYS A 58 -4.12 13.37 -10.92
C LYS A 58 -3.94 13.37 -12.45
N MET A 59 -4.02 12.21 -13.10
CA MET A 59 -3.95 12.09 -14.56
C MET A 59 -5.19 12.66 -15.26
N ALA A 60 -6.36 12.56 -14.63
CA ALA A 60 -7.62 13.16 -15.10
C ALA A 60 -7.67 14.69 -14.86
N ASN A 61 -6.64 15.26 -14.23
CA ASN A 61 -6.54 16.68 -13.89
C ASN A 61 -7.67 17.16 -12.95
N GLU A 62 -8.16 16.26 -12.09
CA GLU A 62 -9.16 16.61 -11.07
C GLU A 62 -8.50 17.29 -9.87
N ASP A 63 -9.13 18.35 -9.36
CA ASP A 63 -8.66 19.13 -8.20
C ASP A 63 -8.34 18.25 -6.98
N ILE A 64 -9.14 17.21 -6.75
CA ILE A 64 -8.92 16.27 -5.65
C ILE A 64 -7.62 15.49 -5.84
N GLY A 65 -7.28 15.12 -7.07
CA GLY A 65 -6.01 14.46 -7.43
C GLY A 65 -4.79 15.34 -7.16
N HIS A 66 -4.91 16.66 -7.29
CA HIS A 66 -3.82 17.58 -6.98
C HIS A 66 -3.44 17.59 -5.50
N LYS A 67 -4.40 17.32 -4.61
CA LYS A 67 -4.19 17.26 -3.15
C LYS A 67 -3.91 15.85 -2.65
N MET A 68 -4.66 14.86 -3.14
CA MET A 68 -4.52 13.47 -2.71
C MET A 68 -3.19 12.86 -3.14
N TYR A 69 -2.72 13.13 -4.37
CA TYR A 69 -1.51 12.49 -4.89
C TYR A 69 -0.25 12.71 -4.03
N PRO A 70 0.14 13.95 -3.67
CA PRO A 70 1.29 14.15 -2.78
C PRO A 70 1.06 13.54 -1.38
N ALA A 71 -0.17 13.58 -0.87
CA ALA A 71 -0.51 12.98 0.42
C ALA A 71 -0.37 11.45 0.40
N SER A 72 -0.81 10.79 -0.68
CA SER A 72 -0.68 9.33 -0.86
C SER A 72 0.78 8.89 -0.98
N ILE A 73 1.64 9.69 -1.62
CA ILE A 73 3.09 9.44 -1.64
C ILE A 73 3.66 9.52 -0.22
N GLY A 74 3.30 10.56 0.54
CA GLY A 74 3.74 10.71 1.93
C GLY A 74 3.31 9.53 2.80
N ALA A 75 2.04 9.12 2.68
CA ALA A 75 1.50 7.95 3.38
C ALA A 75 2.26 6.66 3.01
N ALA A 76 2.57 6.47 1.73
CA ALA A 76 3.34 5.30 1.27
C ALA A 76 4.75 5.26 1.85
N LEU A 77 5.44 6.40 1.92
CA LEU A 77 6.78 6.50 2.53
C LEU A 77 6.74 6.22 4.03
N LEU A 78 5.76 6.79 4.75
CA LEU A 78 5.58 6.55 6.19
C LEU A 78 5.27 5.07 6.47
N TYR A 79 4.41 4.46 5.66
CA TYR A 79 4.14 3.03 5.76
C TYR A 79 5.37 2.19 5.46
N LEU A 80 6.15 2.52 4.44
CA LEU A 80 7.38 1.79 4.14
C LEU A 80 8.36 1.84 5.32
N ALA A 81 8.54 3.02 5.93
CA ALA A 81 9.37 3.18 7.12
C ALA A 81 8.85 2.34 8.31
N TYR A 82 7.53 2.34 8.53
CA TYR A 82 6.89 1.53 9.56
C TYR A 82 7.06 0.02 9.28
N ALA A 83 6.79 -0.42 8.06
CA ALA A 83 6.90 -1.81 7.65
C ALA A 83 8.34 -2.32 7.79
N LEU A 84 9.34 -1.53 7.38
CA LEU A 84 10.76 -1.87 7.56
C LEU A 84 11.12 -2.03 9.04
N ARG A 85 10.66 -1.10 9.89
CA ARG A 85 10.86 -1.20 11.34
C ARG A 85 10.19 -2.44 11.92
N TRP A 86 8.95 -2.74 11.52
CA TRP A 86 8.24 -3.93 11.97
C TRP A 86 9.01 -5.19 11.57
N VAL A 87 9.42 -5.32 10.30
CA VAL A 87 10.23 -6.46 9.82
C VAL A 87 11.50 -6.64 10.66
N SER A 88 12.22 -5.56 10.98
CA SER A 88 13.43 -5.64 11.83
C SER A 88 13.18 -6.06 13.27
N HIS A 89 11.94 -5.92 13.77
CA HIS A 89 11.56 -6.32 15.12
C HIS A 89 11.04 -7.76 15.19
N ILE A 90 10.54 -8.31 14.08
CA ILE A 90 10.04 -9.68 14.00
C ILE A 90 11.06 -10.69 13.42
N SER A 91 12.16 -10.21 12.83
CA SER A 91 13.31 -10.99 12.36
C SER A 91 14.28 -11.30 13.49
#